data_AF-A0A438FQG4-F1
#
_entry.id   AF-A0A438FQG4-F1
#
_cell.length_a   1.000
_cell.length_b   1.000
_cell.length_c   1.000
_cell.angle_alpha   90.00
_cell.angle_beta   90.00
_cell.angle_gamma   90.00
#
_symmetry.space_group_name_H-M   'P 1'
#
loop_
_entity.id
_entity.type
_entity.pdbx_description
1 polymer ?
#
loop_
_entity_poly.entity_id
_entity_poly.type
_entity_poly.pdbx_seq_one_letter_code
_entity_poly.pdbx_strand_id
1 'polypeptide(L)'
;MGGNEALAFDMGYARWLDEYQRLINDLRSVVNSHVGDNELHILVDSNMATYNAWSYDEHLIRVVICCGLYPGICSVVQNGKSFSLKTMEDGQVLWHSNSVNARECKIPYPWLVFNEKIKVNSVFSEIQQLCLIQCFFYLGATS
;
A
#
# COMPACT_ATOMS: atom_id res chain seq x y z
N MET A 1 26.64 -1.83 12.23
CA MET A 1 25.37 -1.96 12.96
C MET A 1 24.17 -2.24 12.02
N GLY A 2 24.34 -2.87 10.84
CA GLY A 2 23.26 -2.99 9.84
C GLY A 2 22.42 -4.27 9.87
N GLY A 3 22.86 -5.33 10.56
CA GLY A 3 22.18 -6.64 10.53
C GLY A 3 20.80 -6.65 11.21
N ASN A 4 20.65 -5.94 12.32
CA ASN A 4 19.40 -5.96 13.10
C ASN A 4 18.27 -5.15 12.44
N GLU A 5 18.62 -4.09 11.71
CA GLU A 5 17.64 -3.26 10.99
C GLU A 5 17.09 -3.97 9.74
N ALA A 6 17.94 -4.69 9.02
CA ALA A 6 17.53 -5.48 7.86
C ALA A 6 16.54 -6.58 8.27
N LEU A 7 16.86 -7.34 9.33
CA LEU A 7 15.98 -8.38 9.87
C LEU A 7 14.63 -7.81 10.36
N ALA A 8 14.63 -6.61 10.94
CA ALA A 8 13.40 -5.96 11.38
C ALA A 8 12.51 -5.56 10.19
N PHE A 9 13.11 -5.08 9.10
CA PHE A 9 12.38 -4.79 7.86
C PHE A 9 11.81 -6.08 7.25
N ASP A 10 12.62 -7.12 7.08
CA ASP A 10 12.19 -8.39 6.46
C ASP A 10 11.04 -9.01 7.23
N MET A 11 11.12 -9.02 8.57
CA MET A 11 10.05 -9.50 9.43
C MET A 11 8.79 -8.66 9.32
N GLY A 12 8.93 -7.33 9.24
CA GLY A 12 7.80 -6.43 9.04
C GLY A 12 7.13 -6.63 7.68
N TYR A 13 7.92 -6.82 6.62
CA TYR A 13 7.45 -7.06 5.27
C TYR A 13 6.70 -8.38 5.17
N ALA A 14 7.23 -9.46 5.76
CA ALA A 14 6.57 -10.76 5.80
C ALA A 14 5.18 -10.67 6.47
N ARG A 15 5.08 -9.98 7.61
CA ARG A 15 3.79 -9.77 8.30
C ARG A 15 2.81 -8.96 7.44
N TRP A 16 3.30 -7.90 6.79
CA TRP A 16 2.48 -7.10 5.89
C TRP A 16 1.94 -7.96 4.74
N LEU A 17 2.78 -8.84 4.17
CA LEU A 17 2.42 -9.73 3.09
C LEU A 17 1.37 -10.77 3.52
N ASP A 18 1.53 -11.35 4.72
CA ASP A 18 0.55 -12.30 5.28
C ASP A 18 -0.83 -11.65 5.43
N GLU A 19 -0.88 -10.43 5.97
CA GLU A 19 -2.14 -9.69 6.16
C GLU A 19 -2.75 -9.27 4.82
N TYR A 20 -1.93 -8.82 3.86
CA TYR A 20 -2.36 -8.54 2.49
C TYR A 20 -2.97 -9.78 1.83
N GLN A 21 -2.32 -10.94 1.97
CA GLN A 21 -2.80 -12.20 1.40
C GLN A 21 -4.12 -12.65 2.05
N ARG A 22 -4.25 -12.49 3.37
CA ARG A 22 -5.48 -12.76 4.11
C ARG A 22 -6.64 -11.91 3.58
N LEU A 23 -6.44 -10.60 3.51
CA LEU A 23 -7.45 -9.65 3.04
C LEU A 23 -7.89 -9.92 1.59
N ILE A 24 -6.95 -10.27 0.71
CA ILE A 24 -7.28 -10.68 -0.67
C ILE A 24 -8.17 -11.92 -0.70
N ASN A 25 -7.85 -12.92 0.13
CA ASN A 25 -8.61 -14.16 0.16
C ASN A 25 -10.02 -13.92 0.69
N ASP A 26 -10.17 -13.07 1.71
CA ASP A 26 -11.46 -12.65 2.24
C ASP A 26 -12.27 -11.92 1.14
N LEU A 27 -11.67 -10.98 0.42
CA LEU A 27 -12.34 -10.29 -0.70
C LEU A 27 -12.78 -11.25 -1.80
N ARG A 28 -11.92 -12.17 -2.22
CA ARG A 28 -12.26 -13.18 -3.22
C ARG A 28 -13.43 -14.03 -2.76
N SER A 29 -13.47 -14.44 -1.49
CA SER A 29 -14.58 -15.21 -0.94
C SER A 29 -15.89 -14.44 -1.00
N VAL A 30 -15.89 -13.16 -0.60
CA VAL A 30 -17.07 -12.31 -0.67
C VAL A 30 -17.55 -12.18 -2.11
N VAL A 31 -16.67 -11.80 -3.04
CA VAL A 31 -17.02 -11.66 -4.46
C VAL A 31 -17.56 -12.96 -5.04
N ASN A 32 -16.90 -14.10 -4.80
CA ASN A 32 -17.34 -15.40 -5.31
C ASN A 32 -18.66 -15.88 -4.69
N SER A 33 -19.01 -15.45 -3.48
CA SER A 33 -20.31 -15.75 -2.87
C SER A 33 -21.45 -14.89 -3.43
N HIS A 34 -21.15 -13.67 -3.86
CA HIS A 34 -22.12 -12.76 -4.48
C HIS A 34 -22.30 -13.02 -5.98
N VAL A 35 -21.24 -13.48 -6.67
CA VAL A 35 -21.27 -13.89 -8.07
C VAL A 35 -21.51 -15.40 -8.16
N GLY A 36 -22.67 -15.85 -7.68
CA GLY A 36 -23.14 -17.21 -8.02
C GLY A 36 -23.40 -17.31 -9.53
N ASP A 37 -23.13 -18.47 -10.12
CA ASP A 37 -23.09 -18.80 -11.57
C ASP A 37 -24.29 -18.36 -12.45
N ASN A 38 -25.31 -17.68 -11.90
CA ASN A 38 -26.57 -17.35 -12.57
C ASN A 38 -26.81 -15.86 -12.86
N GLU A 39 -25.88 -14.93 -12.57
CA GLU A 39 -26.14 -13.47 -12.67
C GLU A 39 -25.25 -12.65 -13.62
N LEU A 40 -24.53 -13.29 -14.55
CA LEU A 40 -23.84 -12.53 -15.61
C LEU A 40 -24.80 -11.66 -16.45
N HIS A 41 -26.10 -11.97 -16.45
CA HIS A 41 -27.15 -11.16 -17.10
C HIS A 41 -27.68 -10.02 -16.21
N ILE A 42 -27.69 -10.18 -14.87
CA ILE A 42 -28.22 -9.18 -13.93
C ILE A 42 -27.19 -8.08 -13.64
N LEU A 43 -25.89 -8.39 -13.68
CA LEU A 43 -24.82 -7.40 -13.55
C LEU A 43 -24.88 -6.32 -14.65
N VAL A 44 -25.16 -6.70 -15.90
CA VAL A 44 -25.23 -5.73 -17.01
C VAL A 44 -26.41 -4.76 -16.84
N ASP A 45 -27.49 -5.18 -16.18
CA ASP A 45 -28.68 -4.34 -15.87
C ASP A 45 -28.64 -3.70 -14.47
N SER A 46 -27.57 -3.93 -13.69
CA SER A 46 -27.48 -3.50 -12.31
C SER A 46 -27.25 -1.99 -12.16
N ASN A 47 -28.16 -1.38 -11.40
CA ASN A 47 -28.14 0.01 -10.94
C ASN A 47 -26.74 0.41 -10.39
N MET A 48 -26.21 1.59 -10.75
CA MET A 48 -24.91 2.10 -10.26
C MET A 48 -24.77 2.07 -8.72
N ALA A 49 -25.90 2.09 -8.00
CA ALA A 49 -25.95 1.96 -6.55
C ALA A 49 -25.39 0.62 -6.03
N THR A 50 -25.55 -0.48 -6.77
CA THR A 50 -25.07 -1.81 -6.36
C THR A 50 -23.55 -1.91 -6.44
N TYR A 51 -22.94 -1.32 -7.47
CA TYR A 51 -21.49 -1.26 -7.65
C TYR A 51 -20.77 -0.41 -6.61
N ASN A 52 -21.41 0.67 -6.15
CA ASN A 52 -20.86 1.57 -5.15
C ASN A 52 -21.30 1.25 -3.71
N ALA A 53 -22.05 0.17 -3.49
CA ALA A 53 -22.62 -0.15 -2.18
C ALA A 53 -21.55 -0.27 -1.06
N TRP A 54 -20.30 -0.59 -1.43
CA TRP A 54 -19.17 -0.75 -0.52
C TRP A 54 -18.11 0.35 -0.68
N SER A 55 -18.41 1.40 -1.47
CA SER A 55 -17.49 2.53 -1.71
C SER A 55 -17.25 3.41 -0.48
N TYR A 56 -18.00 3.20 0.60
CA TYR A 56 -17.76 3.86 1.89
C TYR A 56 -16.91 3.01 2.84
N ASP A 57 -16.71 1.73 2.52
CA ASP A 57 -15.85 0.87 3.32
C ASP A 57 -14.40 1.19 2.97
N GLU A 58 -13.79 1.94 3.89
CA GLU A 58 -12.41 2.36 3.78
C GLU A 58 -11.49 1.14 3.66
N HIS A 59 -11.70 0.07 4.45
CA HIS A 59 -10.85 -1.12 4.42
C HIS A 59 -10.93 -1.85 3.08
N LEU A 60 -12.12 -1.97 2.49
CA LEU A 60 -12.29 -2.56 1.16
C LEU A 60 -11.51 -1.78 0.09
N ILE A 61 -11.71 -0.46 0.03
CA ILE A 61 -11.01 0.40 -0.92
C ILE A 61 -9.50 0.23 -0.75
N ARG A 62 -9.03 0.14 0.50
CA ARG A 62 -7.62 -0.04 0.80
C ARG A 62 -7.07 -1.34 0.24
N VAL A 63 -7.76 -2.45 0.45
CA VAL A 63 -7.33 -3.74 -0.10
C VAL A 63 -7.32 -3.71 -1.62
N VAL A 64 -8.36 -3.16 -2.26
CA VAL A 64 -8.44 -3.06 -3.73
C VAL A 64 -7.26 -2.28 -4.31
N ILE A 65 -6.89 -1.15 -3.70
CA ILE A 65 -5.74 -0.36 -4.15
C ILE A 65 -4.41 -1.11 -3.92
N CYS A 66 -4.23 -1.73 -2.75
CA CYS A 66 -3.05 -2.57 -2.48
C CYS A 66 -2.90 -3.68 -3.52
N CYS A 67 -4.00 -4.33 -3.92
CA CYS A 67 -4.00 -5.36 -4.96
C CYS A 67 -3.52 -4.83 -6.31
N GLY A 68 -3.98 -3.65 -6.71
CA GLY A 68 -3.66 -3.06 -8.01
C GLY A 68 -2.25 -2.50 -8.10
N LEU A 69 -1.65 -2.14 -6.97
CA LEU A 69 -0.34 -1.47 -6.91
C LEU A 69 0.79 -2.36 -6.36
N TYR A 70 0.49 -3.54 -5.81
CA TYR A 70 1.51 -4.52 -5.44
C TYR A 70 2.36 -4.90 -6.68
N PRO A 71 3.70 -4.96 -6.60
CA PRO A 71 4.54 -4.99 -5.40
C PRO A 71 5.09 -3.62 -4.93
N GLY A 72 4.51 -2.49 -5.36
CA GLY A 72 4.95 -1.15 -5.01
C GLY A 72 4.75 -0.79 -3.53
N ILE A 73 5.54 -1.37 -2.64
CA ILE A 73 5.40 -1.25 -1.18
C ILE A 73 6.61 -0.54 -0.56
N CYS A 74 6.33 0.36 0.39
CA CYS A 74 7.33 1.14 1.09
C CYS A 74 7.07 1.12 2.61
N SER A 75 8.11 0.83 3.39
CA SER A 75 8.09 0.93 4.85
C SER A 75 8.42 2.35 5.29
N VAL A 76 7.76 2.79 6.36
CA VAL A 76 8.01 4.05 7.07
C VAL A 76 8.71 3.74 8.38
N VAL A 77 9.94 4.24 8.52
CA VAL A 77 10.73 4.13 9.75
C VAL A 77 10.74 5.47 10.46
N GLN A 78 10.08 5.55 11.61
CA GLN A 78 9.97 6.77 12.41
C GLN A 78 11.25 7.01 13.22
N ASN A 79 11.82 8.21 13.13
CA ASN A 79 13.05 8.66 13.79
C ASN A 79 12.78 9.94 14.63
N GLY A 80 11.87 9.83 15.59
CA GLY A 80 11.50 10.95 16.46
C GLY A 80 10.61 11.98 15.74
N LYS A 81 11.23 13.08 15.26
CA LYS A 81 10.52 14.17 14.53
C LYS A 81 10.59 14.03 13.01
N SER A 82 11.37 13.07 12.51
CA SER A 82 11.49 12.77 11.08
C SER A 82 11.17 11.29 10.85
N PHE A 83 11.08 10.90 9.58
CA PHE A 83 10.95 9.51 9.18
C PHE A 83 11.83 9.25 7.96
N SER A 84 12.14 7.98 7.72
CA SER A 84 12.75 7.51 6.47
C SER A 84 11.84 6.50 5.79
N LEU A 85 11.94 6.46 4.46
CA LEU A 85 11.20 5.54 3.63
C LEU A 85 12.16 4.47 3.13
N LYS A 86 11.73 3.21 3.14
CA LYS A 86 12.52 2.08 2.64
C LYS A 86 11.68 1.15 1.75
N THR A 87 12.22 0.73 0.62
CA THR A 87 11.66 -0.33 -0.24
C THR A 87 12.54 -1.58 -0.15
N MET A 88 11.96 -2.73 -0.49
CA MET A 88 12.69 -4.01 -0.53
C MET A 88 13.82 -3.98 -1.57
N GLU A 89 13.56 -3.39 -2.73
CA GLU A 89 14.48 -3.43 -3.88
C GLU A 89 15.60 -2.39 -3.79
N ASP A 90 15.31 -1.17 -3.34
CA ASP A 90 16.23 -0.03 -3.42
C ASP A 90 16.78 0.40 -2.06
N GLY A 91 16.26 -0.18 -0.97
CA GLY A 91 16.55 0.31 0.37
C GLY A 91 15.95 1.71 0.56
N GLN A 92 16.76 2.69 0.94
CA GLN A 92 16.22 4.02 1.28
C GLN A 92 15.75 4.79 0.04
N VAL A 93 14.53 5.32 0.11
CA VAL A 93 13.91 6.15 -0.93
C VAL A 93 13.43 7.48 -0.35
N LEU A 94 13.15 8.45 -1.21
CA LEU A 94 12.66 9.76 -0.81
C LEU A 94 11.32 10.10 -1.48
N TRP A 95 10.66 11.14 -0.98
CA TRP A 95 9.53 11.73 -1.66
C TRP A 95 9.95 12.41 -2.95
N HIS A 96 9.12 12.27 -3.98
CA HIS A 96 9.13 13.22 -5.07
C HIS A 96 8.60 14.59 -4.58
N SER A 97 9.20 15.70 -5.02
CA SER A 97 8.82 17.05 -4.58
C SER A 97 7.37 17.42 -4.89
N ASN A 98 6.78 16.81 -5.93
CA ASN A 98 5.37 17.01 -6.32
C ASN A 98 4.41 16.03 -5.64
N SER A 99 4.91 15.12 -4.79
CA SER A 99 4.03 14.26 -4.01
C SER A 99 3.20 15.13 -3.06
N VAL A 100 1.89 14.88 -3.01
CA VAL A 100 0.98 15.52 -2.04
C VAL A 100 1.42 15.27 -0.59
N ASN A 101 2.12 14.16 -0.35
CA ASN A 101 2.63 13.78 0.97
C ASN A 101 4.03 14.36 1.28
N ALA A 102 4.68 15.06 0.36
CA ALA A 102 6.05 15.56 0.55
C ALA A 102 6.19 16.57 1.71
N ARG A 103 5.08 17.16 2.15
CA ARG A 103 5.02 18.14 3.24
C ARG A 103 4.61 17.54 4.58
N GLU A 104 4.24 16.26 4.59
CA GLU A 104 3.83 15.58 5.82
C GLU A 104 5.03 15.38 6.74
N CYS A 105 4.89 15.82 7.99
CA CYS A 105 5.94 15.69 9.00
C CYS A 105 5.82 14.38 9.79
N LYS A 106 4.67 13.70 9.69
CA LYS A 106 4.38 12.45 10.39
C LYS A 106 3.43 11.61 9.56
N ILE A 107 3.78 10.35 9.37
CA ILE A 107 2.91 9.37 8.74
C ILE A 107 2.36 8.46 9.84
N PRO A 108 1.03 8.37 9.99
CA PRO A 108 0.43 7.54 11.03
C PRO A 108 0.54 6.03 10.76
N TYR A 109 1.01 5.65 9.57
CA TYR A 109 1.08 4.26 9.10
C TYR A 109 2.53 3.80 8.87
N PRO A 110 2.86 2.54 9.20
CA PRO A 110 4.21 1.98 9.02
C PRO A 110 4.48 1.48 7.59
N TRP A 111 3.45 1.34 6.75
CA TRP A 111 3.56 0.85 5.37
C TRP A 111 2.74 1.72 4.43
N LEU A 112 3.27 1.94 3.23
CA LEU A 112 2.69 2.73 2.16
C LEU A 112 2.77 1.98 0.85
N VAL A 113 1.89 2.32 -0.07
CA VAL A 113 1.84 1.76 -1.42
C VAL A 113 2.11 2.88 -2.42
N PHE A 114 2.87 2.58 -3.47
CA PHE A 114 3.26 3.51 -4.52
C PHE A 114 2.94 2.94 -5.89
N ASN A 115 2.66 3.83 -6.85
CA ASN A 115 2.44 3.44 -8.24
C ASN A 115 3.74 3.55 -9.04
N GLU A 116 4.39 4.72 -8.97
CA GLU A 116 5.59 4.99 -9.75
C GLU A 116 6.77 5.37 -8.87
N LYS A 117 7.93 4.79 -9.22
CA LYS A 117 9.25 5.13 -8.71
C LYS A 117 10.02 5.79 -9.83
N ILE A 118 10.48 7.02 -9.61
CA ILE A 118 11.24 7.78 -10.59
C ILE A 118 12.69 7.85 -10.11
N LYS A 119 13.60 7.42 -10.97
CA LYS A 119 15.04 7.55 -10.75
C LYS A 119 15.45 9.00 -11.04
N VAL A 120 15.94 9.70 -10.03
CA VAL A 120 16.49 11.05 -10.20
C VAL A 120 18.01 11.02 -10.04
N ASN A 121 18.72 11.76 -10.91
CA ASN A 121 20.16 11.92 -10.80
C ASN A 121 20.45 12.94 -9.69
N SER A 122 21.02 12.47 -8.59
CA SER A 122 21.47 13.30 -7.47
C SER A 122 22.97 13.11 -7.23
N VAL A 123 23.58 14.04 -6.48
CA VAL A 123 25.01 14.08 -6.12
C VAL A 123 25.45 12.81 -5.37
N PHE A 124 24.52 12.13 -4.71
CA PHE A 124 24.66 10.76 -4.25
C PHE A 124 24.03 9.85 -5.29
N SER A 125 24.79 8.86 -5.76
CA SER A 125 24.40 7.87 -6.76
C SER A 125 22.92 7.50 -6.66
N GLU A 126 22.15 7.85 -7.70
CA GLU A 126 20.84 7.26 -8.02
C GLU A 126 19.78 7.22 -6.91
N ILE A 127 19.45 8.36 -6.30
CA ILE A 127 18.30 8.44 -5.39
C ILE A 127 17.00 8.16 -6.16
N GLN A 128 16.23 7.17 -5.71
CA GLN A 128 14.88 6.92 -6.21
C GLN A 128 13.85 7.80 -5.45
N GLN A 129 12.93 8.41 -6.19
CA GLN A 129 11.82 9.18 -5.63
C GLN A 129 10.49 8.45 -5.84
N LEU A 130 9.69 8.38 -4.79
CA LEU A 130 8.35 7.80 -4.84
C LEU A 130 7.29 8.88 -5.15
N CYS A 131 6.50 8.61 -6.19
CA CYS A 131 5.24 9.30 -6.45
C CYS A 131 4.12 8.49 -5.78
N LEU A 132 3.81 8.80 -4.52
CA LEU A 132 2.71 8.13 -3.86
C LEU A 132 1.37 8.72 -4.32
N ILE A 133 0.47 7.83 -4.71
CA ILE A 133 -0.96 8.13 -4.66
C ILE A 133 -1.29 8.13 -3.16
N GLN A 134 -1.90 9.21 -2.68
CA GLN A 134 -2.28 9.30 -1.27
C GLN A 134 -3.33 8.25 -0.99
N CYS A 135 -2.84 7.14 -0.48
CA CYS A 135 -3.69 6.14 0.11
C CYS A 135 -3.09 5.85 1.46
N PHE A 136 -3.65 6.54 2.45
CA PHE A 136 -3.52 6.20 3.86
C PHE A 136 -3.71 4.68 3.96
N PHE A 137 -2.81 3.89 4.56
CA PHE A 137 -2.99 2.43 4.71
C PHE A 137 -2.58 1.89 6.09
N TYR A 138 -3.60 1.53 6.87
CA TYR A 138 -3.50 0.57 7.97
C TYR A 138 -3.65 -0.84 7.37
N LEU A 139 -2.54 -1.53 7.12
CA LEU A 139 -2.53 -2.98 7.37
C LEU A 139 -1.92 -3.10 8.77
N GLY A 140 -2.80 -3.28 9.76
CA GLY A 140 -2.40 -3.30 11.15
C GLY A 140 -1.52 -4.51 11.44
N ALA A 141 -0.22 -4.28 11.66
CA ALA A 141 0.48 -5.00 12.70
C ALA A 141 0.31 -4.17 13.97
N THR A 142 -0.79 -4.37 14.68
CA THR A 142 -0.97 -3.81 16.03
C THR A 142 0.14 -4.34 16.93
N SER A 143 0.72 -3.44 17.74
CA SER A 143 1.67 -3.75 18.81
C SER A 143 1.17 -4.81 19.79
#